data_AF-A2EC50-F1
#
_entry.id   AF-A2EC50-F1
#
_cell.length_a   1.000
_cell.length_b   1.000
_cell.length_c   1.000
_cell.angle_alpha   90.00
_cell.angle_beta   90.00
_cell.angle_gamma   90.00
#
_symmetry.space_group_name_H-M   'P 1'
#
loop_
_entity.id
_entity.type
_entity.pdbx_description
1 polymer ?
#
loop_
_entity_poly.entity_id
_entity_poly.type
_entity_poly.pdbx_seq_one_letter_code
_entity_poly.pdbx_strand_id
1 'polypeptide(L)'
;MFQGETVTKKEWVDISEAHDGKVMKCTLRTGKGARPRRCQKVAIHYTMSLENGPKVYSTRDEGKPFDFTVGSCEIPAFNAAALNMVGGERAELKIDSSMGYGEAGHPPTVPPNANLFVELDLLYILEDMPKEEAIKQAEEVNKRAGEAYRNEKYEEASVLYHECCQILQCHTGDDLDLLFDKYRSNLSTVYSKLGKWGESMHNAERILQKDKTNQRCILRKLDALIHLGRLEEAEEYLKKGLELSNNDPVFSSRTKDIEKASAEMKSAQENVYKKMAGKKFF
;
A
#
# COMPACT_ATOMS: atom_id res chain seq x y z
N MET A 1 43.00 -34.85 10.95
CA MET A 1 42.09 -34.94 9.78
C MET A 1 40.96 -33.96 10.03
N PHE A 2 40.92 -32.86 9.27
CA PHE A 2 39.78 -31.94 9.29
C PHE A 2 38.61 -32.65 8.60
N GLN A 3 37.53 -32.90 9.36
CA GLN A 3 36.29 -33.40 8.78
C GLN A 3 35.70 -32.27 7.93
N GLY A 4 35.61 -32.53 6.62
CA GLY A 4 34.99 -31.61 5.68
C GLY A 4 33.51 -31.46 6.03
N GLU A 5 33.12 -30.24 6.39
CA GLU A 5 31.72 -29.83 6.36
C GLU A 5 31.22 -29.99 4.92
N THR A 6 30.37 -30.99 4.70
CA THR A 6 29.56 -31.10 3.50
C THR A 6 28.74 -29.82 3.37
N VAL A 7 29.10 -28.98 2.39
CA VAL A 7 28.27 -27.86 1.95
C VAL A 7 26.97 -28.46 1.40
N THR A 8 25.95 -28.54 2.23
CA THR A 8 24.57 -28.80 1.78
C THR A 8 24.24 -27.70 0.78
N LYS A 9 23.97 -28.08 -0.46
CA LYS A 9 23.61 -27.16 -1.54
C LYS A 9 22.45 -26.30 -1.06
N LYS A 10 22.66 -24.98 -0.93
CA LYS A 10 21.61 -24.02 -0.56
C LYS A 10 20.49 -24.11 -1.59
N GLU A 11 19.33 -24.61 -1.16
CA GLU A 11 18.13 -24.68 -1.99
C GLU A 11 17.36 -23.37 -1.86
N TRP A 12 17.23 -22.65 -2.97
CA TRP A 12 16.51 -21.40 -3.04
C TRP A 12 15.11 -21.64 -3.59
N VAL A 13 14.11 -21.23 -2.81
CA VAL A 13 12.69 -21.34 -3.16
C VAL A 13 12.13 -19.95 -3.38
N ASP A 14 11.44 -19.73 -4.48
CA ASP A 14 10.72 -18.49 -4.72
C ASP A 14 9.47 -18.41 -3.83
N ILE A 15 9.41 -17.39 -3.00
CA ILE A 15 8.31 -17.12 -2.07
C ILE A 15 7.55 -15.82 -2.41
N SER A 16 7.84 -15.21 -3.56
CA SER A 16 7.05 -14.08 -4.06
C SER A 16 5.61 -14.53 -4.37
N GLU A 17 4.63 -13.68 -4.08
CA GLU A 17 3.20 -13.99 -4.30
C GLU A 17 2.89 -14.23 -5.79
N ALA A 18 3.63 -13.57 -6.69
CA ALA A 18 3.50 -13.73 -8.13
C ALA A 18 4.38 -14.85 -8.72
N HIS A 19 5.21 -15.50 -7.91
CA HIS A 19 6.24 -16.45 -8.36
C HIS A 19 7.14 -15.88 -9.47
N ASP A 20 7.57 -14.64 -9.29
CA ASP A 20 8.36 -13.86 -10.25
C ASP A 20 9.86 -13.81 -9.90
N GLY A 21 10.31 -14.60 -8.92
CA GLY A 21 11.70 -14.71 -8.49
C GLY A 21 12.21 -13.53 -7.67
N LYS A 22 11.35 -12.54 -7.34
CA LYS A 22 11.80 -11.32 -6.64
C LYS A 22 12.08 -11.50 -5.17
N VAL A 23 11.59 -12.59 -4.56
CA VAL A 23 11.88 -12.94 -3.18
C VAL A 23 12.24 -14.41 -3.11
N MET A 24 13.54 -14.70 -3.01
CA MET A 24 14.04 -16.07 -2.89
C MET A 24 14.40 -16.35 -1.43
N LYS A 25 13.98 -17.50 -0.91
CA LYS A 25 14.26 -17.97 0.45
C LYS A 25 15.16 -19.20 0.44
N CYS A 26 16.17 -19.24 1.30
CA CYS A 26 16.93 -20.43 1.64
C CYS A 26 16.85 -20.70 3.15
N THR A 27 16.22 -21.79 3.56
CA THR A 27 16.13 -22.14 4.99
C THR A 27 17.49 -22.61 5.52
N LEU A 28 17.99 -21.94 6.55
CA LEU A 28 19.25 -22.29 7.23
C LEU A 28 19.02 -23.20 8.43
N ARG A 29 17.93 -22.98 9.16
CA ARG A 29 17.52 -23.80 10.30
C ARG A 29 16.00 -23.90 10.31
N THR A 30 15.49 -25.11 10.34
CA THR A 30 14.05 -25.37 10.43
C THR A 30 13.52 -24.95 11.80
N GLY A 31 12.38 -24.25 11.82
CA GLY A 31 11.63 -23.98 13.05
C GLY A 31 10.73 -25.15 13.45
N LYS A 32 10.08 -25.01 14.61
CA LYS A 32 9.13 -26.00 15.17
C LYS A 32 7.80 -25.39 15.59
N GLY A 33 7.66 -24.07 15.47
CA GLY A 33 6.44 -23.34 15.82
C GLY A 33 5.38 -23.40 14.72
N ALA A 34 4.28 -22.71 14.95
CA ALA A 34 3.26 -22.52 13.94
C ALA A 34 3.75 -21.58 12.82
N ARG A 35 3.14 -21.71 11.65
CA ARG A 35 3.28 -20.75 10.55
C ARG A 35 2.37 -19.54 10.82
N PRO A 36 2.90 -18.30 10.78
CA PRO A 36 2.08 -17.10 10.88
C PRO A 36 1.02 -17.04 9.79
N ARG A 37 -0.16 -16.52 10.13
CA ARG A 37 -1.20 -16.15 9.18
C ARG A 37 -1.15 -14.65 8.90
N ARG A 38 -1.78 -14.22 7.80
CA ARG A 38 -2.05 -12.79 7.58
C ARG A 38 -2.74 -12.24 8.83
N CYS A 39 -2.43 -10.99 9.17
CA CYS A 39 -2.98 -10.28 10.32
C CYS A 39 -2.50 -10.71 11.70
N GLN A 40 -1.62 -11.70 11.81
CA GLN A 40 -0.95 -11.99 13.07
C GLN A 40 0.27 -11.10 13.26
N LYS A 41 0.54 -10.72 14.50
CA LYS A 41 1.77 -9.99 14.83
C LYS A 41 2.90 -11.00 15.04
N VAL A 42 4.07 -10.72 14.49
CA VAL A 42 5.26 -11.59 14.59
C VAL A 42 6.45 -10.79 15.08
N ALA A 43 7.31 -11.45 15.85
CA ALA A 43 8.61 -10.92 16.25
C ALA A 43 9.70 -11.57 15.40
N ILE A 44 10.53 -10.75 14.76
CA ILE A 44 11.67 -11.22 13.98
C ILE A 44 12.98 -10.62 14.49
N HIS A 45 14.05 -11.39 14.37
CA HIS A 45 15.39 -10.82 14.28
C HIS A 45 15.85 -10.87 12.84
N TYR A 46 16.55 -9.84 12.37
CA TYR A 46 17.13 -9.89 11.05
C TYR A 46 18.42 -9.07 10.98
N THR A 47 19.27 -9.47 10.05
CA THR A 47 20.44 -8.72 9.62
C THR A 47 20.30 -8.47 8.12
N MET A 48 20.30 -7.21 7.73
CA MET A 48 20.16 -6.76 6.36
C MET A 48 21.51 -6.26 5.83
N SER A 49 21.79 -6.60 4.58
CA SER A 49 22.97 -6.16 3.82
C SER A 49 22.57 -5.84 2.39
N LEU A 50 23.37 -5.01 1.71
CA LEU A 50 23.26 -4.87 0.26
C LEU A 50 23.73 -6.19 -0.40
N GLU A 51 23.18 -6.52 -1.57
CA GLU A 51 23.63 -7.70 -2.31
C GLU A 51 25.16 -7.64 -2.57
N ASN A 52 25.90 -8.59 -2.01
CA ASN A 52 27.37 -8.63 -2.02
C ASN A 52 28.08 -7.40 -1.39
N GLY A 53 27.36 -6.65 -0.56
CA GLY A 53 27.84 -5.41 0.04
C GLY A 53 27.87 -5.44 1.57
N PRO A 54 28.09 -4.28 2.22
CA PRO A 54 28.18 -4.19 3.66
C PRO A 54 26.83 -4.48 4.33
N LYS A 55 26.92 -4.88 5.60
CA LYS A 55 25.77 -4.88 6.52
C LYS A 55 25.22 -3.45 6.65
N VAL A 56 23.92 -3.32 6.41
CA VAL A 56 23.16 -2.07 6.46
C VAL A 56 22.55 -1.88 7.85
N TYR A 57 21.95 -2.94 8.39
CA TYR A 57 21.22 -2.88 9.65
C TYR A 57 21.10 -4.26 10.30
N SER A 58 21.02 -4.34 11.63
CA SER A 58 20.69 -5.57 12.34
C SER A 58 19.92 -5.30 13.63
N THR A 59 18.78 -5.96 13.80
CA THR A 59 18.04 -5.89 15.07
C THR A 59 18.74 -6.62 16.20
N ARG A 60 19.75 -7.46 15.88
CA ARG A 60 20.59 -8.12 16.88
C ARG A 60 21.57 -7.15 17.51
N ASP A 61 22.12 -6.24 16.70
CA ASP A 61 23.02 -5.18 17.18
C ASP A 61 22.26 -4.21 18.10
N GLU A 62 20.99 -3.95 17.79
CA GLU A 62 20.09 -3.11 18.60
C GLU A 62 19.53 -3.83 19.84
N GLY A 63 19.77 -5.14 19.98
CA GLY A 63 19.35 -5.94 21.15
C GLY A 63 17.84 -6.13 21.33
N LYS A 64 17.01 -5.74 20.36
CA LYS A 64 15.54 -5.89 20.42
C LYS A 64 14.96 -6.46 19.13
N PRO A 65 13.99 -7.40 19.20
CA PRO A 65 13.26 -7.86 18.02
C PRO A 65 12.53 -6.72 17.30
N PHE A 66 12.26 -6.94 16.02
CA PHE A 66 11.35 -6.11 15.24
C PHE A 66 10.00 -6.81 15.14
N ASP A 67 8.97 -6.13 15.63
CA ASP A 67 7.61 -6.64 15.61
C ASP A 67 6.82 -5.98 14.49
N PHE A 68 6.06 -6.77 13.73
CA PHE A 68 5.13 -6.25 12.73
C PHE A 68 3.92 -7.16 12.53
N THR A 69 2.86 -6.59 11.97
CA THR A 69 1.67 -7.35 11.57
C THR A 69 1.84 -7.88 10.15
N VAL A 70 1.70 -9.20 9.98
CA VAL A 70 1.87 -9.86 8.67
C VAL A 70 0.84 -9.34 7.68
N GLY A 71 1.32 -8.75 6.58
CA GLY A 71 0.52 -8.08 5.55
C GLY A 71 0.57 -6.55 5.62
N SER A 72 1.12 -5.98 6.70
CA SER A 72 1.24 -4.52 6.90
C SER A 72 2.69 -4.05 7.02
N CYS A 73 3.69 -4.93 6.90
CA CYS A 73 5.09 -4.49 6.92
C CYS A 73 5.39 -3.65 5.67
N GLU A 74 6.11 -2.54 5.86
CA GLU A 74 6.55 -1.67 4.77
C GLU A 74 7.44 -2.39 3.75
N ILE A 75 8.17 -3.43 4.17
CA ILE A 75 9.01 -4.26 3.30
C ILE A 75 8.18 -5.47 2.83
N PRO A 76 7.71 -5.51 1.57
CA PRO A 76 6.84 -6.58 1.08
C PRO A 76 7.45 -7.98 1.24
N ALA A 77 8.76 -8.10 1.05
CA ALA A 77 9.47 -9.36 1.23
C ALA A 77 9.38 -9.93 2.65
N PHE A 78 9.28 -9.09 3.70
CA PHE A 78 9.13 -9.57 5.07
C PHE A 78 7.75 -10.18 5.30
N ASN A 79 6.71 -9.61 4.68
CA ASN A 79 5.37 -10.21 4.70
C ASN A 79 5.37 -11.58 3.99
N ALA A 80 6.03 -11.70 2.83
CA ALA A 80 6.17 -12.95 2.11
C ALA A 80 6.95 -14.00 2.92
N ALA A 81 8.05 -13.60 3.57
CA ALA A 81 8.86 -14.46 4.40
C ALA A 81 8.06 -15.00 5.60
N ALA A 82 7.35 -14.13 6.32
CA ALA A 82 6.53 -14.53 7.46
C ALA A 82 5.47 -15.59 7.10
N LEU A 83 4.82 -15.46 5.94
CA LEU A 83 3.84 -16.44 5.45
C LEU A 83 4.47 -17.77 4.99
N ASN A 84 5.77 -17.79 4.73
CA ASN A 84 6.50 -18.97 4.23
C ASN A 84 7.46 -19.57 5.26
N MET A 85 7.49 -19.05 6.48
CA MET A 85 8.33 -19.53 7.58
C MET A 85 7.50 -20.06 8.74
N VAL A 86 8.12 -20.86 9.61
CA VAL A 86 7.53 -21.31 10.88
C VAL A 86 8.27 -20.72 12.09
N GLY A 87 7.59 -20.59 13.22
CA GLY A 87 8.22 -20.09 14.46
C GLY A 87 9.52 -20.85 14.81
N GLY A 88 10.58 -20.10 15.09
CA GLY A 88 11.94 -20.59 15.34
C GLY A 88 12.80 -20.83 14.08
N GLU A 89 12.25 -20.67 12.88
CA GLU A 89 12.98 -20.84 11.61
C GLU A 89 13.97 -19.69 11.39
N ARG A 90 15.15 -20.04 10.87
CA ARG A 90 16.11 -19.09 10.32
C ARG A 90 16.25 -19.32 8.83
N ALA A 91 16.17 -18.26 8.04
CA ALA A 91 16.34 -18.30 6.60
C ALA A 91 17.16 -17.11 6.10
N GLU A 92 17.78 -17.28 4.94
CA GLU A 92 18.31 -16.19 4.13
C GLU A 92 17.29 -15.82 3.05
N LEU A 93 17.20 -14.53 2.76
CA LEU A 93 16.35 -13.96 1.74
C LEU A 93 17.22 -13.18 0.74
N LYS A 94 16.97 -13.40 -0.55
CA LYS A 94 17.38 -12.48 -1.62
C LYS A 94 16.15 -11.70 -2.04
N ILE A 95 16.24 -10.38 -1.96
CA ILE A 95 15.10 -9.49 -2.14
C ILE A 95 15.46 -8.51 -3.26
N ASP A 96 14.72 -8.59 -4.35
CA ASP A 96 14.77 -7.58 -5.40
C ASP A 96 14.38 -6.21 -4.81
N SER A 97 15.01 -5.15 -5.31
CA SER A 97 14.76 -3.78 -4.84
C SER A 97 13.27 -3.42 -4.77
N SER A 98 12.44 -3.87 -5.72
CA SER A 98 11.00 -3.56 -5.73
C SER A 98 10.22 -4.22 -4.58
N MET A 99 10.78 -5.27 -3.97
CA MET A 99 10.24 -5.97 -2.79
C MET A 99 10.95 -5.55 -1.48
N GLY A 100 11.88 -4.59 -1.58
CA GLY A 100 12.59 -3.93 -0.50
C GLY A 100 12.24 -2.44 -0.43
N TYR A 101 13.21 -1.57 -0.69
CA TYR A 101 13.06 -0.10 -0.61
C TYR A 101 12.84 0.60 -1.96
N GLY A 102 12.82 -0.15 -3.07
CA GLY A 102 12.51 0.33 -4.41
C GLY A 102 13.39 1.48 -4.92
N GLU A 103 12.82 2.29 -5.81
CA GLU A 103 13.49 3.44 -6.44
C GLU A 103 13.89 4.53 -5.44
N ALA A 104 13.20 4.64 -4.31
CA ALA A 104 13.53 5.64 -3.30
C ALA A 104 14.77 5.23 -2.47
N GLY A 105 15.00 3.92 -2.30
CA GLY A 105 15.97 3.42 -1.34
C GLY A 105 15.60 3.79 0.11
N HIS A 106 16.58 3.73 0.99
CA HIS A 106 16.47 4.21 2.37
C HIS A 106 17.75 4.98 2.74
N PRO A 107 17.88 6.23 2.25
CA PRO A 107 19.08 7.03 2.48
C PRO A 107 19.34 7.30 3.98
N PRO A 108 20.62 7.32 4.43
CA PRO A 108 21.84 7.15 3.63
C PRO A 108 22.29 5.69 3.48
N THR A 109 21.56 4.72 4.04
CA THR A 109 22.07 3.36 4.26
C THR A 109 21.75 2.40 3.11
N VAL A 110 20.62 2.58 2.43
CA VAL A 110 20.23 1.80 1.25
C VAL A 110 20.07 2.71 0.04
N PRO A 111 20.87 2.53 -1.03
CA PRO A 111 20.71 3.28 -2.27
C PRO A 111 19.38 2.99 -2.99
N PRO A 112 18.93 3.91 -3.87
CA PRO A 112 17.89 3.63 -4.87
C PRO A 112 18.14 2.31 -5.63
N ASN A 113 17.06 1.54 -5.84
CA ASN A 113 17.07 0.30 -6.64
C ASN A 113 18.09 -0.77 -6.16
N ALA A 114 18.44 -0.76 -4.88
CA ALA A 114 19.37 -1.74 -4.34
C ALA A 114 18.67 -3.05 -3.95
N ASN A 115 19.21 -4.16 -4.43
CA ASN A 115 18.84 -5.49 -3.95
C ASN A 115 19.39 -5.73 -2.55
N LEU A 116 18.65 -6.50 -1.76
CA LEU A 116 18.97 -6.78 -0.37
C LEU A 116 19.22 -8.27 -0.16
N PHE A 117 20.15 -8.55 0.74
CA PHE A 117 20.36 -9.87 1.32
C PHE A 117 20.07 -9.82 2.82
N VAL A 118 19.15 -10.66 3.28
CA VAL A 118 18.65 -10.62 4.66
C VAL A 118 18.75 -12.01 5.30
N GLU A 119 19.45 -12.12 6.41
CA GLU A 119 19.32 -13.27 7.32
C GLU A 119 18.20 -12.95 8.32
N LEU A 120 17.13 -13.75 8.33
CA LEU A 120 15.94 -13.54 9.14
C LEU A 120 15.67 -14.75 10.04
N ASP A 121 15.43 -14.48 11.31
CA ASP A 121 14.90 -15.41 12.30
C ASP A 121 13.46 -15.02 12.65
N LEU A 122 12.52 -15.91 12.35
CA LEU A 122 11.16 -15.78 12.85
C LEU A 122 11.14 -16.33 14.28
N LEU A 123 11.02 -15.46 15.27
CA LEU A 123 11.15 -15.86 16.68
C LEU A 123 9.86 -16.53 17.16
N TYR A 124 8.78 -15.76 17.21
CA TYR A 124 7.48 -16.21 17.68
C TYR A 124 6.34 -15.37 17.09
N ILE A 125 5.15 -15.96 17.11
CA ILE A 125 3.89 -15.28 16.79
C ILE A 125 3.37 -14.70 18.10
N LEU A 126 3.04 -13.41 18.10
CA LEU A 126 2.39 -12.75 19.22
C LEU A 126 0.88 -13.01 19.18
N GLU A 127 0.21 -12.86 20.31
CA GLU A 127 -1.24 -12.93 20.38
C GLU A 127 -1.89 -11.86 19.49
N ASP A 128 -3.02 -12.23 18.87
CA ASP A 128 -3.80 -11.31 18.06
C ASP A 128 -4.34 -10.19 18.96
N MET A 129 -4.26 -8.95 18.47
CA MET A 129 -4.79 -7.81 19.19
C MET A 129 -6.31 -7.99 19.43
N PRO A 130 -6.84 -7.74 20.64
CA PRO A 130 -8.28 -7.75 20.86
C PRO A 130 -8.98 -6.71 19.98
N LYS A 131 -10.18 -7.03 19.49
CA LYS A 131 -10.97 -6.16 18.60
C LYS A 131 -11.20 -4.78 19.21
N GLU A 132 -11.53 -4.73 20.50
CA GLU A 132 -11.83 -3.49 21.23
C GLU A 132 -10.59 -2.58 21.31
N GLU A 133 -9.40 -3.17 21.46
CA GLU A 133 -8.13 -2.44 21.47
C GLU A 133 -7.80 -1.91 20.07
N ALA A 134 -8.01 -2.72 19.04
CA ALA A 134 -7.81 -2.30 17.65
C ALA A 134 -8.72 -1.12 17.26
N ILE A 135 -10.00 -1.15 17.66
CA ILE A 135 -10.92 -0.03 17.45
C ILE A 135 -10.39 1.23 18.14
N LYS A 136 -10.03 1.12 19.44
CA LYS A 136 -9.52 2.25 20.22
C LYS A 136 -8.25 2.85 19.60
N GLN A 137 -7.32 2.01 19.15
CA GLN A 137 -6.10 2.46 18.49
C GLN A 137 -6.42 3.15 17.16
N ALA A 138 -7.27 2.55 16.32
CA ALA A 138 -7.64 3.13 15.04
C ALA A 138 -8.36 4.48 15.19
N GLU A 139 -9.18 4.66 16.23
CA GLU A 139 -9.83 5.93 16.55
C GLU A 139 -8.84 7.03 16.95
N GLU A 140 -7.83 6.71 17.76
CA GLU A 140 -6.78 7.66 18.15
C GLU A 140 -5.94 8.08 16.93
N VAL A 141 -5.57 7.13 16.07
CA VAL A 141 -4.89 7.43 14.80
C VAL A 141 -5.78 8.28 13.89
N ASN A 142 -7.09 7.99 13.81
CA ASN A 142 -8.04 8.77 13.02
C ASN A 142 -8.20 10.21 13.55
N LYS A 143 -8.09 10.42 14.86
CA LYS A 143 -8.09 11.76 15.45
C LYS A 143 -6.87 12.56 14.98
N ARG A 144 -5.68 11.97 15.05
CA ARG A 144 -4.42 12.55 14.53
C ARG A 144 -4.52 12.81 13.02
N ALA A 145 -5.09 11.88 12.26
CA ALA A 145 -5.30 12.04 10.81
C ALA A 145 -6.21 13.23 10.50
N GLY A 146 -7.29 13.40 11.27
CA GLY A 146 -8.19 14.54 11.16
C GLY A 146 -7.53 15.87 11.53
N GLU A 147 -6.63 15.89 12.52
CA GLU A 147 -5.81 17.06 12.87
C GLU A 147 -4.84 17.42 11.75
N ALA A 148 -4.10 16.45 11.21
CA ALA A 148 -3.22 16.65 10.06
C ALA A 148 -3.98 17.18 8.84
N TYR A 149 -5.16 16.63 8.55
CA TYR A 149 -6.02 17.09 7.45
C TYR A 149 -6.46 18.54 7.63
N ARG A 150 -6.89 18.95 8.83
CA ARG A 150 -7.28 20.34 9.12
C ARG A 150 -6.13 21.33 8.99
N ASN A 151 -4.92 20.86 9.25
CA ASN A 151 -3.68 21.63 9.09
C ASN A 151 -3.10 21.53 7.67
N GLU A 152 -3.87 21.03 6.69
CA GLU A 152 -3.48 20.87 5.28
C GLU A 152 -2.24 19.98 5.06
N LYS A 153 -1.86 19.18 6.06
CA LYS A 153 -0.78 18.19 5.96
C LYS A 153 -1.32 16.89 5.36
N TYR A 154 -1.66 16.93 4.08
CA TYR A 154 -2.39 15.84 3.43
C TYR A 154 -1.54 14.57 3.28
N GLU A 155 -0.23 14.67 3.08
CA GLU A 155 0.67 13.52 3.03
C GLU A 155 0.65 12.77 4.38
N GLU A 156 0.83 13.50 5.48
CA GLU A 156 0.75 12.94 6.84
C GLU A 156 -0.64 12.33 7.11
N ALA A 157 -1.71 13.05 6.77
CA ALA A 157 -3.08 12.55 6.92
C ALA A 157 -3.31 11.26 6.12
N SER A 158 -2.72 11.14 4.93
CA SER A 158 -2.87 9.94 4.08
C SER A 158 -2.23 8.71 4.72
N VAL A 159 -1.04 8.87 5.31
CA VAL A 159 -0.34 7.81 6.04
C VAL A 159 -1.17 7.36 7.24
N LEU A 160 -1.66 8.31 8.04
CA LEU A 160 -2.45 8.00 9.24
C LEU A 160 -3.79 7.34 8.90
N TYR A 161 -4.52 7.79 7.88
CA TYR A 161 -5.75 7.11 7.46
C TYR A 161 -5.49 5.71 6.89
N HIS A 162 -4.34 5.50 6.23
CA HIS A 162 -3.94 4.17 5.78
C HIS A 162 -3.66 3.25 6.98
N GLU A 163 -2.96 3.75 8.00
CA GLU A 163 -2.70 3.04 9.26
C GLU A 163 -4.02 2.66 9.95
N CYS A 164 -5.02 3.54 10.00
CA CYS A 164 -6.35 3.21 10.53
C CYS A 164 -6.97 1.99 9.82
N CYS A 165 -6.93 1.95 8.48
CA CYS A 165 -7.43 0.81 7.71
C CYS A 165 -6.63 -0.46 8.02
N GLN A 166 -5.30 -0.37 8.13
CA GLN A 166 -4.44 -1.52 8.42
C GLN A 166 -4.67 -2.11 9.82
N ILE A 167 -4.97 -1.27 10.82
CA ILE A 167 -5.31 -1.75 12.17
C ILE A 167 -6.60 -2.57 12.12
N LEU A 168 -7.60 -2.08 11.38
CA LEU A 168 -8.92 -2.73 11.32
C LEU A 168 -9.00 -3.92 10.37
N GLN A 169 -8.15 -3.99 9.33
CA GLN A 169 -8.23 -5.03 8.30
C GLN A 169 -8.12 -6.46 8.85
N CYS A 170 -7.61 -6.58 10.07
CA CYS A 170 -7.33 -7.83 10.76
C CYS A 170 -8.50 -8.33 11.63
N HIS A 171 -9.58 -7.58 11.67
CA HIS A 171 -10.76 -7.90 12.46
C HIS A 171 -12.02 -7.85 11.58
N THR A 172 -13.03 -8.63 11.95
CA THR A 172 -14.29 -8.74 11.20
C THR A 172 -15.49 -8.34 12.05
N GLY A 173 -16.55 -7.84 11.41
CA GLY A 173 -17.84 -7.55 12.02
C GLY A 173 -18.44 -6.25 11.48
N ASP A 174 -19.77 -6.17 11.45
CA ASP A 174 -20.51 -5.09 10.79
C ASP A 174 -20.09 -3.69 11.27
N ASP A 175 -19.87 -3.51 12.58
CA ASP A 175 -19.39 -2.24 13.15
C ASP A 175 -18.01 -1.83 12.61
N LEU A 176 -17.14 -2.82 12.34
CA LEU A 176 -15.82 -2.58 11.77
C LEU A 176 -15.89 -2.28 10.28
N ASP A 177 -16.80 -2.90 9.55
CA ASP A 177 -16.99 -2.62 8.13
C ASP A 177 -17.41 -1.16 7.93
N LEU A 178 -18.30 -0.65 8.78
CA LEU A 178 -18.69 0.77 8.78
C LEU A 178 -17.50 1.69 9.11
N LEU A 179 -16.67 1.32 10.07
CA LEU A 179 -15.50 2.10 10.48
C LEU A 179 -14.42 2.09 9.38
N PHE A 180 -14.20 0.94 8.76
CA PHE A 180 -13.30 0.75 7.63
C PHE A 180 -13.75 1.59 6.43
N ASP A 181 -15.04 1.53 6.08
CA ASP A 181 -15.61 2.32 4.97
C ASP A 181 -15.51 3.83 5.26
N LYS A 182 -15.70 4.26 6.52
CA LYS A 182 -15.47 5.65 6.95
C LYS A 182 -14.03 6.09 6.72
N TYR A 183 -13.04 5.32 7.16
CA TYR A 183 -11.62 5.67 7.00
C TYR A 183 -11.19 5.65 5.53
N ARG A 184 -11.68 4.69 4.76
CA ARG A 184 -11.48 4.63 3.31
C ARG A 184 -12.08 5.84 2.59
N SER A 185 -13.26 6.31 3.00
CA SER A 185 -13.89 7.52 2.46
C SER A 185 -13.07 8.79 2.77
N ASN A 186 -12.50 8.86 3.98
CA ASN A 186 -11.57 9.92 4.36
C ASN A 186 -10.29 9.86 3.53
N LEU A 187 -9.70 8.67 3.35
CA LEU A 187 -8.51 8.47 2.54
C LEU A 187 -8.73 8.88 1.07
N SER A 188 -9.89 8.54 0.49
CA SER A 188 -10.29 9.03 -0.84
C SER A 188 -10.30 10.56 -0.92
N THR A 189 -10.80 11.23 0.13
CA THR A 189 -10.79 12.70 0.21
C THR A 189 -9.38 13.26 0.30
N VAL A 190 -8.49 12.66 1.10
CA VAL A 190 -7.10 13.09 1.21
C VAL A 190 -6.35 12.89 -0.11
N TYR A 191 -6.52 11.76 -0.78
CA TYR A 191 -5.88 11.52 -2.08
C TYR A 191 -6.35 12.48 -3.16
N SER A 192 -7.64 12.85 -3.16
CA SER A 192 -8.13 13.93 -4.04
C SER A 192 -7.43 15.26 -3.76
N LYS A 193 -7.13 15.61 -2.50
CA LYS A 193 -6.36 16.82 -2.17
C LYS A 193 -4.90 16.75 -2.62
N LEU A 194 -4.32 15.56 -2.63
CA LEU A 194 -2.96 15.31 -3.12
C LEU A 194 -2.86 15.20 -4.64
N GLY A 195 -3.96 15.29 -5.38
CA GLY A 195 -3.98 15.04 -6.84
C GLY A 195 -3.72 13.58 -7.22
N LYS A 196 -3.80 12.66 -6.25
CA LYS A 196 -3.66 11.20 -6.44
C LYS A 196 -5.00 10.61 -6.88
N TRP A 197 -5.42 10.94 -8.10
CA TRP A 197 -6.77 10.68 -8.60
C TRP A 197 -7.09 9.19 -8.74
N GLY A 198 -6.11 8.37 -9.13
CA GLY A 198 -6.28 6.92 -9.24
C GLY A 198 -6.60 6.28 -7.88
N GLU A 199 -5.85 6.65 -6.85
CA GLU A 199 -6.02 6.17 -5.47
C GLU A 199 -7.31 6.71 -4.85
N SER A 200 -7.64 7.98 -5.10
CA SER A 200 -8.92 8.58 -4.70
C SER A 200 -10.10 7.79 -5.25
N MET A 201 -10.08 7.51 -6.57
CA MET A 201 -11.11 6.74 -7.27
C MET A 201 -11.21 5.32 -6.73
N HIS A 202 -10.08 4.61 -6.60
CA HIS A 202 -10.04 3.24 -6.10
C HIS A 202 -10.73 3.12 -4.74
N ASN A 203 -10.43 4.02 -3.80
CA ASN A 203 -11.03 4.00 -2.47
C ASN A 203 -12.54 4.32 -2.50
N ALA A 204 -12.97 5.27 -3.34
CA ALA A 204 -14.39 5.57 -3.53
C ALA A 204 -15.17 4.39 -4.14
N GLU A 205 -14.60 3.71 -5.13
CA GLU A 205 -15.26 2.58 -5.82
C GLU A 205 -15.53 1.41 -4.90
N ARG A 206 -14.60 1.08 -3.99
CA ARG A 206 -14.80 0.01 -3.00
C ARG A 206 -16.02 0.25 -2.11
N ILE A 207 -16.31 1.51 -1.79
CA ILE A 207 -17.50 1.88 -1.02
C ILE A 207 -18.73 1.84 -1.93
N LEU A 208 -18.63 2.37 -3.14
CA LEU A 208 -19.74 2.38 -4.12
C LEU A 208 -20.17 0.98 -4.58
N GLN A 209 -19.30 -0.03 -4.47
CA GLN A 209 -19.66 -1.44 -4.68
C GLN A 209 -20.69 -1.93 -3.65
N LYS A 210 -20.63 -1.42 -2.41
CA LYS A 210 -21.54 -1.76 -1.32
C LYS A 210 -22.72 -0.78 -1.25
N ASP A 211 -22.41 0.51 -1.25
CA ASP A 211 -23.36 1.62 -1.14
C ASP A 211 -23.29 2.49 -2.40
N LYS A 212 -24.14 2.16 -3.38
CA LYS A 212 -24.22 2.88 -4.65
C LYS A 212 -24.79 4.29 -4.52
N THR A 213 -25.36 4.68 -3.38
CA THR A 213 -26.01 5.98 -3.17
C THR A 213 -25.13 6.95 -2.37
N ASN A 214 -23.92 6.53 -1.97
CA ASN A 214 -22.98 7.35 -1.22
C ASN A 214 -22.53 8.61 -1.99
N GLN A 215 -23.21 9.74 -1.76
CA GLN A 215 -22.96 10.99 -2.49
C GLN A 215 -21.51 11.48 -2.38
N ARG A 216 -20.88 11.34 -1.20
CA ARG A 216 -19.48 11.71 -0.99
C ARG A 216 -18.55 10.91 -1.91
N CYS A 217 -18.74 9.59 -2.01
CA CYS A 217 -17.90 8.75 -2.86
C CYS A 217 -18.22 8.92 -4.35
N ILE A 218 -19.48 9.19 -4.72
CA ILE A 218 -19.85 9.59 -6.08
C ILE A 218 -19.09 10.84 -6.50
N LEU A 219 -19.08 11.87 -5.64
CA LEU A 219 -18.36 13.11 -5.91
C LEU A 219 -16.85 12.87 -6.05
N ARG A 220 -16.23 12.06 -5.17
CA ARG A 220 -14.80 11.73 -5.27
C ARG A 220 -14.45 10.96 -6.54
N LYS A 221 -15.29 10.02 -6.95
CA LYS A 221 -15.10 9.30 -8.22
C LYS A 221 -15.28 10.24 -9.41
N LEU A 222 -16.30 11.10 -9.39
CA LEU A 222 -16.52 12.14 -10.41
C LEU A 222 -15.29 13.04 -10.56
N ASP A 223 -14.81 13.62 -9.45
CA ASP A 223 -13.61 14.47 -9.43
C ASP A 223 -12.42 13.75 -10.09
N ALA A 224 -12.19 12.49 -9.71
CA ALA A 224 -11.10 11.70 -10.28
C ALA A 224 -11.28 11.40 -11.77
N LEU A 225 -12.49 11.05 -12.23
CA LEU A 225 -12.77 10.77 -13.65
C LEU A 225 -12.50 12.00 -14.53
N ILE A 226 -12.88 13.19 -14.08
CA ILE A 226 -12.61 14.46 -14.76
C ILE A 226 -11.10 14.64 -14.93
N HIS A 227 -10.33 14.51 -13.84
CA HIS A 227 -8.89 14.71 -13.86
C HIS A 227 -8.12 13.61 -14.61
N LEU A 228 -8.68 12.40 -14.72
CA LEU A 228 -8.13 11.31 -15.51
C LEU A 228 -8.56 11.37 -17.00
N GLY A 229 -9.37 12.37 -17.39
CA GLY A 229 -9.84 12.54 -18.78
C GLY A 229 -10.90 11.53 -19.22
N ARG A 230 -11.52 10.80 -18.27
CA ARG A 230 -12.59 9.81 -18.53
C ARG A 230 -13.94 10.51 -18.53
N LEU A 231 -14.13 11.44 -19.46
CA LEU A 231 -15.23 12.42 -19.43
C LEU A 231 -16.61 11.79 -19.62
N GLU A 232 -16.74 10.76 -20.47
CA GLU A 232 -18.02 10.05 -20.67
C GLU A 232 -18.54 9.43 -19.37
N GLU A 233 -17.65 8.78 -18.61
CA GLU A 233 -17.99 8.23 -17.29
C GLU A 233 -18.23 9.34 -16.26
N ALA A 234 -17.51 10.46 -16.36
CA ALA A 234 -17.73 11.61 -15.49
C ALA A 234 -19.15 12.17 -15.68
N GLU A 235 -19.67 12.26 -16.90
CA GLU A 235 -21.04 12.71 -17.17
C GLU A 235 -22.09 11.77 -16.55
N GLU A 236 -21.88 10.45 -16.61
CA GLU A 236 -22.75 9.47 -15.96
C GLU A 236 -22.80 9.68 -14.45
N TYR A 237 -21.63 9.82 -13.81
CA TYR A 237 -21.53 10.04 -12.37
C TYR A 237 -22.04 11.41 -11.93
N LEU A 238 -21.89 12.45 -12.75
CA LEU A 238 -22.47 13.76 -12.51
C LEU A 238 -23.99 13.69 -12.51
N LYS A 239 -24.59 13.07 -13.52
CA LYS A 239 -26.04 12.87 -13.59
C LYS A 239 -26.54 12.12 -12.36
N LYS A 240 -25.90 10.99 -12.02
CA LYS A 240 -26.22 10.21 -10.83
C LYS A 240 -26.11 11.02 -9.53
N GLY A 241 -25.06 11.83 -9.42
CA GLY A 241 -24.83 12.71 -8.26
C GLY A 241 -25.91 13.78 -8.12
N LEU A 242 -26.29 14.44 -9.21
CA LEU A 242 -27.37 15.44 -9.23
C LEU A 242 -28.73 14.84 -8.86
N GLU A 243 -29.05 13.67 -9.41
CA GLU A 243 -30.30 12.95 -9.09
C GLU A 243 -30.38 12.59 -7.60
N LEU A 244 -29.32 12.00 -7.04
CA LEU A 244 -29.30 11.57 -5.64
C LEU A 244 -29.24 12.73 -4.64
N SER A 245 -28.66 13.86 -5.04
CA SER A 245 -28.46 15.03 -4.17
C SER A 245 -29.54 16.10 -4.29
N ASN A 246 -30.54 15.90 -5.17
CA ASN A 246 -31.54 16.90 -5.51
C ASN A 246 -30.92 18.20 -6.05
N ASN A 247 -30.00 18.06 -7.03
CA ASN A 247 -29.28 19.16 -7.67
C ASN A 247 -28.41 19.98 -6.71
N ASP A 248 -27.66 19.32 -5.83
CA ASP A 248 -26.73 20.00 -4.94
C ASP A 248 -25.70 20.83 -5.74
N PRO A 249 -25.41 22.08 -5.34
CA PRO A 249 -24.45 22.95 -6.02
C PRO A 249 -23.05 22.36 -6.17
N VAL A 250 -22.63 21.48 -5.25
CA VAL A 250 -21.33 20.81 -5.29
C VAL A 250 -21.21 19.97 -6.56
N PHE A 251 -22.26 19.23 -6.93
CA PHE A 251 -22.30 18.48 -8.19
C PHE A 251 -22.48 19.42 -9.39
N SER A 252 -23.40 20.39 -9.28
CA SER A 252 -23.69 21.33 -10.38
C SER A 252 -22.46 22.13 -10.83
N SER A 253 -21.54 22.41 -9.90
CA SER A 253 -20.27 23.07 -10.22
C SER A 253 -19.37 22.24 -11.16
N ARG A 254 -19.50 20.91 -11.18
CA ARG A 254 -18.68 20.00 -12.00
C ARG A 254 -19.03 19.99 -13.47
N THR A 255 -20.19 20.51 -13.87
CA THR A 255 -20.50 20.71 -15.29
C THR A 255 -19.44 21.58 -15.95
N LYS A 256 -19.03 22.68 -15.30
CA LYS A 256 -17.99 23.58 -15.81
C LYS A 256 -16.62 22.91 -15.85
N ASP A 257 -16.33 22.04 -14.89
CA ASP A 257 -15.06 21.31 -14.83
C ASP A 257 -14.97 20.29 -15.98
N ILE A 258 -16.07 19.61 -16.32
CA ILE A 258 -16.14 18.71 -17.50
C ILE A 258 -16.01 19.50 -18.81
N GLU A 259 -16.75 20.61 -18.97
CA GLU A 259 -16.66 21.45 -20.16
C GLU A 259 -15.23 21.96 -20.39
N LYS A 260 -14.58 22.41 -19.33
CA LYS A 260 -13.19 22.84 -19.36
C LYS A 260 -12.26 21.71 -19.77
N ALA A 261 -12.36 20.54 -19.13
CA ALA A 261 -11.54 19.38 -19.45
C ALA A 261 -11.75 18.91 -20.90
N SER A 262 -12.98 18.92 -21.40
CA SER A 262 -13.32 18.58 -22.78
C SER A 262 -12.67 19.54 -23.78
N ALA A 263 -12.72 20.85 -23.53
CA ALA A 263 -12.06 21.86 -24.35
C ALA A 263 -10.53 21.71 -24.37
N GLU A 264 -9.92 21.42 -23.21
CA GLU A 264 -8.48 21.16 -23.09
C GLU A 264 -8.07 19.91 -23.87
N MET A 265 -8.83 18.81 -23.77
CA MET A 265 -8.58 17.58 -24.53
C MET A 265 -8.70 17.79 -26.05
N LYS A 266 -9.72 18.54 -26.49
CA LYS A 266 -9.89 18.87 -27.92
C LYS A 266 -8.72 19.70 -28.45
N SER A 267 -8.33 20.74 -27.73
CA SER A 267 -7.17 21.57 -28.08
C SER A 267 -5.87 20.75 -28.13
N ALA A 268 -5.66 19.85 -27.17
CA ALA A 268 -4.52 18.93 -27.18
C ALA A 268 -4.52 18.00 -28.40
N GLN A 269 -5.68 17.43 -28.77
CA GLN A 269 -5.82 16.60 -29.97
C GLN A 269 -5.49 17.40 -31.24
N GLU A 270 -6.06 18.60 -31.41
CA GLU A 270 -5.79 19.47 -32.57
C GLU A 270 -4.29 19.80 -32.69
N ASN A 271 -3.61 20.05 -31.57
CA ASN A 271 -2.17 20.31 -31.55
C ASN A 271 -1.34 19.08 -31.97
N VAL A 272 -1.76 17.88 -31.56
CA VAL A 272 -1.12 16.63 -32.00
C VAL A 272 -1.29 16.42 -33.50
N TYR A 273 -2.50 16.61 -34.05
CA TYR A 273 -2.77 16.52 -35.49
C TYR A 273 -1.91 17.50 -36.30
N LYS A 274 -1.81 18.77 -35.87
CA LYS A 274 -0.97 19.79 -36.52
C LYS A 274 0.51 19.38 -36.55
N LYS A 275 1.03 18.82 -35.45
CA LYS A 275 2.43 18.35 -35.38
C LYS A 275 2.69 17.14 -36.28
N MET A 276 1.73 16.22 -36.39
CA MET A 276 1.85 15.05 -37.29
C MET A 276 1.82 15.47 -38.76
N ALA A 277 0.95 16.40 -39.14
CA ALA A 277 0.87 16.92 -40.50
C ALA A 277 2.12 17.72 -40.93
N GLY A 278 2.86 18.30 -39.99
CA GLY A 278 4.09 19.07 -40.24
C GLY A 278 5.37 18.23 -40.45
N LYS A 279 5.37 16.94 -40.05
CA LYS A 279 6.50 16.03 -40.33
C LYS A 279 6.36 15.46 -41.74
N LYS A 280 6.91 16.15 -42.74
CA LYS A 280 7.21 15.53 -44.05
C LYS A 280 8.29 14.47 -43.83
N PHE A 281 7.96 13.21 -44.10
CA PHE A 281 8.95 12.14 -44.24
C PHE A 281 9.78 12.46 -45.50
N PHE A 282 11.03 12.87 -45.30
CA PHE A 282 12.07 12.94 -46.32
C PHE A 282 12.98 11.72 -46.16
#